data_AF-A0A7C3WFX2-F1
#
_entry.id   AF-A0A7C3WFX2-F1
#
_cell.length_a   1.000
_cell.length_b   1.000
_cell.length_c   1.000
_cell.angle_alpha   90.00
_cell.angle_beta   90.00
_cell.angle_gamma   90.00
#
_symmetry.space_group_name_H-M   'P 1'
#
loop_
_entity.id
_entity.type
_entity.pdbx_description
1 polymer ?
#
loop_
_entity_poly.entity_id
_entity_poly.type
_entity_poly.pdbx_seq_one_letter_code
_entity_poly.pdbx_strand_id
1 'polypeptide(L)'
;MKKPPLGSRNAKRGTGPVAAVATPRFPAAGEGNRLFPRNQRVLILLSTGRTHMHGRYFLWFAVGAAMVGLFGAGAYAQQGVWEPMPPEENSSMLPEENPYTLPEARPDVRAPAPIDLQQPSGPEGMGDVSSPEGPTSMSGMEGSGGASGVEGSGIPPARLIAADKPGAPAPSAEDRLKKLEEELQKLKDKKEAAAQKKAAGAPTVKVNGRLFLDWAMFGQGAASRANYGDVQDGVAFRTARIGVSGEAFHVIDYKIEMDFADTDQGNGGKLIQSTAFKDVYIGINELPLLGHVRMGHFKEPFSLEELTSGRFITFMERAVPSAFVPARKIGVMAFDTYLDERGTWAIGAFTSELENGSEPPLWRDDDGGGAMTARVTFLPWYDEASDGRGLLHTGLAYSYRNIADGNVRFQSRNESFLGPTIVDTGQITGVPEVQMLGVEGAWVYGPLSVQAEYFNVWVPRSRIGTAYLNGAYVYVSYFLTGEHRPYDRKKGVFDRVRPFTNFFRVRASDGVQTGWGAWEVAYRYSCIDLVDLGAGVNGGIADDHTLGLNWYLNPYTRLMFNYVLAKSTDRYGIDPITDMSTFQIRAQIDF
;
A
#
# COMPACT_ATOMS: atom_id res chain seq x y z
N MET A 1 -46.42 -14.50 -55.87
CA MET A 1 -47.85 -14.16 -55.64
C MET A 1 -48.52 -15.28 -54.82
N LYS A 2 -49.53 -14.91 -54.01
CA LYS A 2 -50.59 -15.71 -53.32
C LYS A 2 -50.48 -17.24 -53.11
N LYS A 3 -50.63 -17.62 -51.81
CA LYS A 3 -51.26 -18.82 -51.15
C LYS A 3 -52.51 -19.40 -51.89
N PRO A 4 -53.09 -20.61 -51.59
CA PRO A 4 -53.48 -21.11 -50.23
C PRO A 4 -53.53 -22.70 -50.04
N PRO A 5 -54.33 -23.37 -49.13
CA PRO A 5 -53.76 -24.11 -47.96
C PRO A 5 -54.53 -25.40 -47.42
N LEU A 6 -54.29 -25.79 -46.14
CA LEU A 6 -55.08 -26.64 -45.18
C LEU A 6 -54.97 -28.20 -45.29
N GLY A 7 -55.00 -29.02 -44.22
CA GLY A 7 -55.00 -28.83 -42.74
C GLY A 7 -55.49 -30.09 -41.96
N SER A 8 -55.14 -30.33 -40.67
CA SER A 8 -55.69 -31.46 -39.86
C SER A 8 -55.60 -31.32 -38.31
N ARG A 9 -56.43 -32.10 -37.57
CA ARG A 9 -56.56 -32.21 -36.09
C ARG A 9 -56.12 -33.60 -35.59
N ASN A 10 -55.84 -33.81 -34.27
CA ASN A 10 -56.46 -34.89 -33.45
C ASN A 10 -56.07 -34.92 -31.94
N ALA A 11 -56.66 -35.86 -31.16
CA ALA A 11 -56.58 -35.92 -29.69
C ALA A 11 -56.59 -37.35 -29.06
N LYS A 12 -56.03 -37.47 -27.83
CA LYS A 12 -56.34 -38.38 -26.68
C LYS A 12 -56.40 -39.93 -26.81
N ARG A 13 -55.56 -40.65 -26.00
CA ARG A 13 -55.87 -41.59 -24.85
C ARG A 13 -54.85 -42.74 -24.66
N GLY A 14 -54.67 -43.22 -23.41
CA GLY A 14 -53.95 -44.46 -23.02
C GLY A 14 -53.78 -44.62 -21.49
N THR A 15 -53.70 -45.85 -20.94
CA THR A 15 -53.74 -46.15 -19.47
C THR A 15 -52.92 -47.38 -19.05
N GLY A 16 -52.25 -47.36 -17.88
CA GLY A 16 -51.66 -48.55 -17.22
C GLY A 16 -50.73 -48.22 -16.01
N PRO A 17 -50.53 -49.09 -14.99
CA PRO A 17 -50.19 -48.65 -13.60
C PRO A 17 -48.94 -49.28 -12.91
N VAL A 18 -48.54 -48.76 -11.72
CA VAL A 18 -48.11 -49.45 -10.45
C VAL A 18 -47.17 -48.60 -9.54
N ALA A 19 -47.28 -48.78 -8.20
CA ALA A 19 -46.36 -48.41 -7.08
C ALA A 19 -46.71 -47.20 -6.14
N ALA A 20 -46.23 -47.27 -4.88
CA ALA A 20 -46.73 -46.65 -3.62
C ALA A 20 -46.08 -45.26 -3.29
N VAL A 21 -46.73 -44.22 -2.72
CA VAL A 21 -47.24 -43.94 -1.33
C VAL A 21 -46.12 -43.77 -0.27
N ALA A 22 -46.01 -42.77 0.62
CA ALA A 22 -46.82 -41.59 1.05
C ALA A 22 -45.90 -40.40 1.49
N THR A 23 -46.35 -39.14 1.61
CA THR A 23 -47.04 -38.43 2.74
C THR A 23 -47.26 -36.94 2.32
N PRO A 24 -47.85 -35.95 3.08
CA PRO A 24 -48.32 -35.89 4.49
C PRO A 24 -49.69 -35.16 4.73
N ARG A 25 -50.16 -35.05 6.00
CA ARG A 25 -51.23 -34.14 6.53
C ARG A 25 -51.07 -33.95 8.08
N PHE A 26 -50.79 -32.74 8.62
CA PHE A 26 -51.72 -31.70 9.20
C PHE A 26 -52.05 -31.86 10.72
N PRO A 27 -52.55 -30.84 11.49
CA PRO A 27 -52.59 -29.36 11.33
C PRO A 27 -52.43 -28.46 12.61
N ALA A 28 -52.40 -27.13 12.40
CA ALA A 28 -53.06 -25.99 13.13
C ALA A 28 -52.87 -25.65 14.65
N ALA A 29 -52.13 -24.55 14.90
CA ALA A 29 -52.58 -23.20 15.37
C ALA A 29 -53.58 -22.92 16.54
N GLY A 30 -53.26 -21.85 17.30
CA GLY A 30 -54.13 -21.07 18.22
C GLY A 30 -53.75 -21.20 19.71
N GLU A 31 -53.73 -20.20 20.61
CA GLU A 31 -53.85 -18.72 20.60
C GLU A 31 -53.13 -18.18 21.88
N GLY A 32 -52.96 -16.86 22.07
CA GLY A 32 -52.68 -16.32 23.43
C GLY A 32 -51.78 -15.08 23.56
N ASN A 33 -52.38 -13.93 23.89
CA ASN A 33 -51.75 -12.61 24.03
C ASN A 33 -50.98 -12.37 25.35
N ARG A 34 -49.85 -11.62 25.25
CA ARG A 34 -49.45 -10.45 26.09
C ARG A 34 -48.90 -10.55 27.53
N LEU A 35 -47.79 -9.80 27.70
CA LEU A 35 -47.41 -8.87 28.80
C LEU A 35 -46.79 -9.39 30.13
N PHE A 36 -45.52 -9.01 30.33
CA PHE A 36 -44.76 -8.79 31.59
C PHE A 36 -45.40 -7.64 32.45
N PRO A 37 -44.99 -7.32 33.73
CA PRO A 37 -43.64 -7.50 34.34
C PRO A 37 -43.51 -7.69 35.90
N ARG A 38 -42.24 -7.67 36.40
CA ARG A 38 -41.74 -7.36 37.78
C ARG A 38 -42.06 -8.36 38.93
N ASN A 39 -41.13 -8.80 39.80
CA ASN A 39 -40.16 -8.01 40.58
C ASN A 39 -39.09 -8.85 41.35
N GLN A 40 -37.88 -8.28 41.51
CA GLN A 40 -36.97 -8.25 42.70
C GLN A 40 -36.18 -9.47 43.30
N ARG A 41 -34.84 -9.22 43.43
CA ARG A 41 -33.86 -9.70 44.46
C ARG A 41 -33.47 -11.21 44.39
N VAL A 42 -32.28 -11.71 44.77
CA VAL A 42 -31.19 -11.30 45.70
C VAL A 42 -29.78 -11.63 45.12
N LEU A 43 -28.73 -10.98 45.67
CA LEU A 43 -27.29 -11.15 45.41
C LEU A 43 -26.67 -12.39 46.11
N ILE A 44 -25.83 -13.19 45.42
CA ILE A 44 -24.79 -14.04 46.06
C ILE A 44 -23.49 -13.99 45.22
N LEU A 45 -22.38 -13.64 45.87
CA LEU A 45 -21.01 -13.84 45.36
C LEU A 45 -20.56 -15.28 45.62
N LEU A 46 -19.83 -15.89 44.67
CA LEU A 46 -18.69 -16.78 44.97
C LEU A 46 -17.83 -16.99 43.72
N SER A 47 -16.51 -16.99 43.90
CA SER A 47 -15.54 -17.20 42.82
C SER A 47 -15.32 -18.67 42.53
N THR A 48 -15.12 -19.05 41.25
CA THR A 48 -14.05 -20.00 40.84
C THR A 48 -13.91 -20.08 39.33
N GLY A 49 -12.66 -19.99 38.84
CA GLY A 49 -12.08 -20.98 37.91
C GLY A 49 -12.63 -21.18 36.49
N ARG A 50 -11.85 -20.66 35.52
CA ARG A 50 -11.44 -21.32 34.26
C ARG A 50 -12.44 -21.56 33.10
N THR A 51 -12.11 -20.86 31.99
CA THR A 51 -12.06 -21.35 30.59
C THR A 51 -13.28 -22.02 29.96
N HIS A 52 -13.92 -21.31 29.02
CA HIS A 52 -14.12 -21.77 27.63
C HIS A 52 -14.53 -20.57 26.73
N MET A 53 -13.68 -20.18 25.77
CA MET A 53 -14.04 -19.25 24.69
C MET A 53 -13.55 -19.78 23.33
N HIS A 54 -14.28 -20.75 22.78
CA HIS A 54 -14.09 -21.25 21.41
C HIS A 54 -15.45 -21.26 20.67
N GLY A 55 -15.98 -20.05 20.40
CA GLY A 55 -17.30 -19.92 19.77
C GLY A 55 -17.63 -18.58 19.11
N ARG A 56 -16.73 -17.57 19.15
CA ARG A 56 -16.99 -16.23 18.57
C ARG A 56 -16.05 -15.82 17.42
N TYR A 57 -14.99 -16.60 17.17
CA TYR A 57 -14.01 -16.31 16.11
C TYR A 57 -14.42 -16.85 14.73
N PHE A 58 -15.22 -17.91 14.68
CA PHE A 58 -15.63 -18.55 13.43
C PHE A 58 -16.58 -17.69 12.58
N LEU A 59 -17.39 -16.84 13.24
CA LEU A 59 -18.38 -15.99 12.56
C LEU A 59 -17.72 -14.87 11.74
N TRP A 60 -16.58 -14.33 12.19
CA TRP A 60 -15.85 -13.28 11.47
C TRP A 60 -15.02 -13.83 10.31
N PHE A 61 -14.46 -15.04 10.46
CA PHE A 61 -13.81 -15.75 9.35
C PHE A 61 -14.81 -16.04 8.22
N ALA A 62 -16.05 -16.41 8.57
CA ALA A 62 -17.12 -16.62 7.60
C ALA A 62 -17.54 -15.34 6.86
N VAL A 63 -17.55 -14.17 7.52
CA VAL A 63 -17.86 -12.89 6.85
C VAL A 63 -16.75 -12.45 5.89
N GLY A 64 -15.47 -12.63 6.27
CA GLY A 64 -14.34 -12.37 5.38
C GLY A 64 -14.33 -13.29 4.15
N ALA A 65 -14.56 -14.59 4.35
CA ALA A 65 -14.66 -15.56 3.25
C ALA A 65 -15.91 -15.34 2.38
N ALA A 66 -17.04 -14.91 2.96
CA ALA A 66 -18.25 -14.61 2.21
C ALA A 66 -18.09 -13.39 1.28
N MET A 67 -17.33 -12.36 1.69
CA MET A 67 -17.01 -11.22 0.83
C MET A 67 -16.21 -11.66 -0.40
N VAL A 68 -15.19 -12.51 -0.24
CA VAL A 68 -14.42 -13.06 -1.37
C VAL A 68 -15.30 -13.98 -2.25
N GLY A 69 -16.15 -14.81 -1.65
CA GLY A 69 -17.01 -15.74 -2.37
C GLY A 69 -18.16 -15.10 -3.16
N LEU A 70 -18.78 -14.03 -2.63
CA LEU A 70 -19.92 -13.37 -3.27
C LEU A 70 -19.55 -12.57 -4.51
N PHE A 71 -18.35 -11.97 -4.56
CA PHE A 71 -17.86 -11.28 -5.76
C PHE A 71 -17.26 -12.27 -6.77
N GLY A 72 -16.49 -13.28 -6.33
CA GLY A 72 -15.91 -14.28 -7.23
C GLY A 72 -16.95 -15.16 -7.96
N ALA A 73 -18.07 -15.50 -7.30
CA ALA A 73 -19.13 -16.31 -7.92
C ALA A 73 -19.96 -15.55 -8.97
N GLY A 74 -20.00 -14.20 -8.92
CA GLY A 74 -20.71 -13.38 -9.89
C GLY A 74 -20.07 -13.40 -11.28
N ALA A 75 -18.74 -13.36 -11.35
CA ALA A 75 -17.98 -13.37 -12.60
C ALA A 75 -18.07 -14.72 -13.36
N TYR A 76 -18.20 -15.83 -12.63
CA TYR A 76 -18.20 -17.17 -13.24
C TYR A 76 -19.56 -17.61 -13.82
N ALA A 77 -20.65 -16.96 -13.42
CA ALA A 77 -22.02 -17.39 -13.76
C ALA A 77 -22.54 -16.92 -15.13
N GLN A 78 -21.80 -16.07 -15.86
CA GLN A 78 -22.20 -15.56 -17.19
C GLN A 78 -21.49 -16.26 -18.37
N GLN A 79 -20.55 -17.17 -18.13
CA GLN A 79 -19.78 -17.80 -19.20
C GLN A 79 -20.55 -18.98 -19.82
N GLY A 80 -21.26 -18.69 -20.91
CA GLY A 80 -21.89 -19.70 -21.76
C GLY A 80 -20.85 -20.56 -22.49
N VAL A 81 -21.14 -21.87 -22.55
CA VAL A 81 -20.29 -22.88 -23.19
C VAL A 81 -20.13 -22.58 -24.70
N TRP A 82 -18.90 -22.48 -25.17
CA TRP A 82 -18.56 -22.45 -26.60
C TRP A 82 -18.05 -23.82 -27.05
N GLU A 83 -18.80 -24.49 -27.93
CA GLU A 83 -18.27 -25.58 -28.76
C GLU A 83 -17.66 -25.00 -30.05
N PRO A 84 -16.45 -25.40 -30.46
CA PRO A 84 -15.83 -24.89 -31.67
C PRO A 84 -16.44 -25.51 -32.93
N MET A 85 -16.88 -24.67 -33.88
CA MET A 85 -17.20 -25.13 -35.23
C MET A 85 -15.90 -25.33 -36.05
N PRO A 86 -15.82 -26.36 -36.90
CA PRO A 86 -14.65 -26.60 -37.75
C PRO A 86 -14.59 -25.60 -38.92
N PRO A 87 -13.39 -25.33 -39.47
CA PRO A 87 -13.22 -24.36 -40.56
C PRO A 87 -13.67 -24.92 -41.92
N GLU A 88 -14.44 -24.13 -42.67
CA GLU A 88 -14.65 -24.36 -44.11
C GLU A 88 -13.55 -23.66 -44.93
N GLU A 89 -13.02 -24.36 -45.92
CA GLU A 89 -12.18 -23.76 -46.96
C GLU A 89 -13.03 -22.82 -47.84
N ASN A 90 -12.54 -21.60 -48.09
CA ASN A 90 -12.65 -21.08 -49.45
C ASN A 90 -11.55 -20.08 -49.82
N SER A 91 -11.00 -20.29 -51.01
CA SER A 91 -9.96 -19.46 -51.63
C SER A 91 -10.58 -18.47 -52.62
N SER A 92 -10.22 -17.18 -52.57
CA SER A 92 -10.01 -16.37 -53.79
C SER A 92 -9.46 -14.95 -53.55
N MET A 93 -8.34 -14.67 -54.23
CA MET A 93 -7.98 -13.40 -54.89
C MET A 93 -8.16 -12.04 -54.18
N LEU A 94 -7.02 -11.40 -53.87
CA LEU A 94 -6.78 -9.97 -54.17
C LEU A 94 -5.33 -9.80 -54.70
N PRO A 95 -5.05 -8.82 -55.59
CA PRO A 95 -3.77 -8.74 -56.32
C PRO A 95 -2.70 -7.84 -55.65
N GLU A 96 -1.44 -8.08 -56.02
CA GLU A 96 -0.26 -7.28 -55.64
C GLU A 96 -0.11 -6.02 -56.52
N GLU A 97 0.30 -4.87 -55.93
CA GLU A 97 1.10 -3.86 -56.65
C GLU A 97 2.15 -3.17 -55.74
N ASN A 98 3.43 -3.52 -56.00
CA ASN A 98 4.69 -2.74 -55.96
C ASN A 98 5.16 -1.90 -54.73
N PRO A 99 6.49 -1.87 -54.43
CA PRO A 99 7.04 -1.29 -53.20
C PRO A 99 7.61 0.13 -53.34
N TYR A 100 7.83 0.79 -52.20
CA TYR A 100 8.51 2.09 -52.11
C TYR A 100 10.03 2.01 -52.33
N THR A 101 10.56 2.96 -53.11
CA THR A 101 11.97 3.13 -53.44
C THR A 101 12.77 3.85 -52.35
N LEU A 102 13.98 3.36 -52.07
CA LEU A 102 15.01 4.05 -51.28
C LEU A 102 15.77 5.11 -52.12
N PRO A 103 16.18 6.26 -51.57
CA PRO A 103 17.23 7.12 -52.13
C PRO A 103 18.60 6.85 -51.49
N GLU A 104 19.66 6.79 -52.30
CA GLU A 104 21.05 6.62 -51.86
C GLU A 104 21.82 7.92 -51.60
N ALA A 105 22.84 7.80 -50.75
CA ALA A 105 24.13 8.49 -50.76
C ALA A 105 24.26 9.98 -50.30
N ARG A 106 25.44 10.25 -49.74
CA ARG A 106 25.90 11.49 -49.07
C ARG A 106 26.69 12.40 -50.04
N PRO A 107 26.99 13.65 -49.65
CA PRO A 107 28.20 13.96 -48.87
C PRO A 107 27.91 14.90 -47.66
N ASP A 108 28.79 15.14 -46.69
CA ASP A 108 30.19 14.73 -46.48
C ASP A 108 30.49 14.51 -44.96
N VAL A 109 31.74 14.23 -44.56
CA VAL A 109 32.17 14.14 -43.14
C VAL A 109 33.39 15.02 -42.87
N ARG A 110 33.27 15.98 -41.93
CA ARG A 110 34.42 16.62 -41.26
C ARG A 110 34.49 16.15 -39.80
N ALA A 111 35.61 15.53 -39.43
CA ALA A 111 35.88 15.13 -38.05
C ALA A 111 36.42 16.30 -37.21
N PRO A 112 35.91 16.53 -35.98
CA PRO A 112 36.61 17.33 -34.97
C PRO A 112 37.70 16.51 -34.26
N ALA A 113 38.70 17.20 -33.71
CA ALA A 113 39.94 16.66 -33.16
C ALA A 113 39.77 15.87 -31.84
N PRO A 114 40.72 14.98 -31.48
CA PRO A 114 40.68 14.22 -30.22
C PRO A 114 40.84 15.13 -28.99
N ILE A 115 40.08 14.82 -27.94
CA ILE A 115 40.21 15.44 -26.61
C ILE A 115 41.21 14.62 -25.79
N ASP A 116 42.22 15.28 -25.25
CA ASP A 116 43.29 14.66 -24.46
C ASP A 116 42.81 14.25 -23.05
N LEU A 117 43.27 13.08 -22.58
CA LEU A 117 42.91 12.50 -21.29
C LEU A 117 44.05 12.71 -20.29
N GLN A 118 43.90 13.68 -19.39
CA GLN A 118 44.88 13.90 -18.31
C GLN A 118 44.29 13.64 -16.91
N GLN A 119 44.91 12.69 -16.22
CA GLN A 119 44.95 12.52 -14.76
C GLN A 119 46.38 12.11 -14.39
N PRO A 120 46.78 12.17 -13.11
CA PRO A 120 46.80 13.35 -12.27
C PRO A 120 48.22 13.59 -11.69
N SER A 121 48.52 14.81 -11.23
CA SER A 121 49.77 15.11 -10.53
C SER A 121 49.54 15.66 -9.12
N GLY A 122 50.26 15.09 -8.16
CA GLY A 122 50.67 15.72 -6.90
C GLY A 122 52.14 15.33 -6.64
N PRO A 123 52.68 15.47 -5.41
CA PRO A 123 52.17 16.25 -4.28
C PRO A 123 53.25 17.08 -3.54
N GLU A 124 52.98 18.36 -3.22
CA GLU A 124 53.69 19.16 -2.20
C GLU A 124 52.67 20.18 -1.62
N GLY A 125 52.69 20.64 -0.36
CA GLY A 125 53.49 20.25 0.80
C GLY A 125 53.33 21.26 1.96
N MET A 126 52.94 20.77 3.15
CA MET A 126 53.01 21.41 4.50
C MET A 126 52.25 22.72 4.82
N GLY A 127 51.70 22.74 6.04
CA GLY A 127 51.07 23.90 6.70
C GLY A 127 50.31 23.48 7.98
N ASP A 128 51.02 23.39 9.11
CA ASP A 128 50.46 23.01 10.42
C ASP A 128 49.34 23.95 10.93
N VAL A 129 48.38 23.41 11.69
CA VAL A 129 48.00 23.90 13.05
C VAL A 129 47.36 22.74 13.84
N SER A 130 47.58 22.74 15.16
CA SER A 130 47.38 21.67 16.12
C SER A 130 45.95 21.39 16.61
N SER A 131 45.74 20.18 17.13
CA SER A 131 44.63 19.80 18.01
C SER A 131 45.04 19.92 19.50
N PRO A 132 44.12 20.23 20.44
CA PRO A 132 44.40 20.20 21.87
C PRO A 132 44.03 18.84 22.50
N GLU A 133 44.99 18.17 23.14
CA GLU A 133 44.74 17.00 23.98
C GLU A 133 44.46 17.39 25.44
N GLY A 134 43.48 16.71 26.05
CA GLY A 134 43.22 16.73 27.50
C GLY A 134 43.94 15.58 28.22
N PRO A 135 44.14 15.66 29.55
CA PRO A 135 45.27 15.01 30.20
C PRO A 135 45.09 13.52 30.49
N THR A 136 46.18 12.77 30.29
CA THR A 136 46.38 11.41 30.81
C THR A 136 46.67 11.42 32.33
N SER A 137 46.14 10.40 33.02
CA SER A 137 46.30 10.20 34.46
C SER A 137 47.70 9.72 34.83
N MET A 138 48.36 10.38 35.79
CA MET A 138 49.58 9.83 36.41
C MET A 138 49.25 8.74 37.43
N SER A 139 49.92 7.61 37.30
CA SER A 139 50.05 6.57 38.31
C SER A 139 51.49 6.50 38.81
N GLY A 140 51.68 6.36 40.13
CA GLY A 140 52.98 6.05 40.71
C GLY A 140 53.38 6.93 41.90
N MET A 141 53.18 6.39 43.11
CA MET A 141 54.06 6.68 44.23
C MET A 141 54.00 5.56 45.28
N GLU A 142 55.11 4.83 45.39
CA GLU A 142 55.52 4.15 46.63
C GLU A 142 55.95 5.23 47.64
N GLY A 143 55.99 5.04 48.96
CA GLY A 143 55.75 3.85 49.77
C GLY A 143 56.01 4.18 51.27
N SER A 144 56.37 3.18 52.07
CA SER A 144 56.51 3.21 53.55
C SER A 144 55.18 3.32 54.32
N GLY A 145 54.99 2.71 55.48
CA GLY A 145 55.85 1.76 56.21
C GLY A 145 55.34 1.61 57.65
N GLY A 146 55.09 0.39 58.13
CA GLY A 146 54.53 0.17 59.47
C GLY A 146 54.34 -1.31 59.78
N ALA A 147 55.00 -1.78 60.83
CA ALA A 147 55.15 -3.21 61.12
C ALA A 147 53.94 -3.83 61.84
N SER A 148 53.84 -5.15 61.72
CA SER A 148 52.88 -6.02 62.39
C SER A 148 53.00 -6.00 63.92
N GLY A 149 51.87 -5.88 64.61
CA GLY A 149 51.71 -6.24 66.03
C GLY A 149 50.37 -6.94 66.22
N VAL A 150 50.40 -8.24 66.54
CA VAL A 150 49.21 -9.03 66.85
C VAL A 150 49.20 -9.30 68.35
N GLU A 151 48.32 -8.62 69.08
CA GLU A 151 47.88 -9.03 70.41
C GLU A 151 46.36 -9.12 70.43
N GLY A 152 45.85 -10.27 70.84
CA GLY A 152 44.42 -10.49 71.02
C GLY A 152 44.09 -10.72 72.48
N SER A 153 43.34 -9.79 73.08
CA SER A 153 42.40 -10.08 74.18
C SER A 153 41.53 -8.85 74.42
N GLY A 154 40.21 -9.03 74.53
CA GLY A 154 39.28 -7.94 74.81
C GLY A 154 37.92 -8.13 74.15
N ILE A 155 36.97 -8.66 74.91
CA ILE A 155 35.55 -8.64 74.55
C ILE A 155 35.09 -7.18 74.56
N PRO A 156 34.65 -6.58 73.43
CA PRO A 156 34.07 -5.25 73.47
C PRO A 156 32.71 -5.32 74.19
N PRO A 157 32.40 -4.40 75.11
CA PRO A 157 31.17 -4.45 75.90
C PRO A 157 29.94 -4.25 75.01
N ALA A 158 28.79 -4.73 75.52
CA ALA A 158 27.51 -4.67 74.84
C ALA A 158 27.22 -3.24 74.32
N ARG A 159 27.15 -3.12 72.99
CA ARG A 159 26.79 -1.86 72.33
C ARG A 159 25.32 -1.59 72.66
N LEU A 160 25.09 -0.67 73.60
CA LEU A 160 23.75 -0.11 73.84
C LEU A 160 23.17 0.31 72.49
N ILE A 161 22.05 -0.29 72.11
CA ILE A 161 21.26 0.16 70.97
C ILE A 161 20.78 1.55 71.35
N ALA A 162 21.44 2.58 70.81
CA ALA A 162 20.88 3.92 70.84
C ALA A 162 19.52 3.85 70.15
N ALA A 163 18.46 4.21 70.88
CA ALA A 163 17.14 4.30 70.28
C ALA A 163 17.22 5.28 69.11
N ASP A 164 16.91 4.80 67.91
CA ASP A 164 16.82 5.66 66.74
C ASP A 164 15.89 6.83 67.08
N LYS A 165 16.38 8.05 66.83
CA LYS A 165 15.50 9.22 66.81
C LYS A 165 14.37 8.90 65.84
N PRO A 166 13.09 9.19 66.17
CA PRO A 166 12.00 8.92 65.24
C PRO A 166 12.32 9.60 63.91
N GLY A 167 12.51 8.78 62.87
CA GLY A 167 12.74 9.27 61.52
C GLY A 167 11.60 10.21 61.14
N ALA A 168 11.93 11.27 60.40
CA ALA A 168 10.94 12.27 59.99
C ALA A 168 9.70 11.57 59.41
N PRO A 169 8.49 12.01 59.78
CA PRO A 169 7.25 11.32 59.38
C PRO A 169 7.24 11.17 57.86
N ALA A 170 6.92 9.97 57.38
CA ALA A 170 6.81 9.73 55.94
C ALA A 170 5.84 10.76 55.36
N PRO A 171 6.19 11.43 54.23
CA PRO A 171 5.43 12.56 53.72
C PRO A 171 3.96 12.17 53.56
N SER A 172 3.08 13.01 54.09
CA SER A 172 1.65 12.75 54.15
C SER A 172 1.08 12.60 52.74
N ALA A 173 -0.15 12.07 52.63
CA ALA A 173 -0.83 12.03 51.33
C ALA A 173 -0.97 13.44 50.72
N GLU A 174 -1.13 14.46 51.56
CA GLU A 174 -1.22 15.87 51.18
C GLU A 174 0.13 16.42 50.68
N ASP A 175 1.24 16.11 51.36
CA ASP A 175 2.59 16.51 50.91
C ASP A 175 2.94 15.88 49.56
N ARG A 176 2.53 14.62 49.33
CA ARG A 176 2.71 13.91 48.06
C ARG A 176 1.84 14.50 46.97
N LEU A 177 0.57 14.81 47.27
CA LEU A 177 -0.35 15.45 46.33
C LEU A 177 0.20 16.81 45.90
N LYS A 178 0.57 17.66 46.86
CA LYS A 178 1.15 18.99 46.60
C LYS A 178 2.42 18.90 45.76
N LYS A 179 3.32 17.94 46.06
CA LYS A 179 4.52 17.72 45.24
C LYS A 179 4.19 17.26 43.82
N LEU A 180 3.19 16.40 43.64
CA LEU A 180 2.70 15.99 42.31
C LEU A 180 2.05 17.15 41.55
N GLU A 181 1.30 18.03 42.22
CA GLU A 181 0.74 19.25 41.63
C GLU A 181 1.84 20.22 41.21
N GLU A 182 2.87 20.43 42.03
CA GLU A 182 4.05 21.24 41.70
C GLU A 182 4.86 20.65 40.53
N GLU A 183 5.04 19.34 40.46
CA GLU A 183 5.70 18.66 39.34
C GLU A 183 4.85 18.71 38.06
N LEU A 184 3.53 18.53 38.16
CA LEU A 184 2.59 18.67 37.06
C LEU A 184 2.57 20.11 36.52
N GLN A 185 2.59 21.11 37.39
CA GLN A 185 2.64 22.51 36.97
C GLN A 185 3.97 22.84 36.30
N LYS A 186 5.12 22.41 36.86
CA LYS A 186 6.43 22.54 36.19
C LYS A 186 6.47 21.86 34.82
N LEU A 187 5.77 20.74 34.64
CA LEU A 187 5.63 20.08 33.33
C LEU A 187 4.72 20.85 32.36
N LYS A 188 3.65 21.49 32.84
CA LYS A 188 2.81 22.41 32.04
C LYS A 188 3.62 23.64 31.62
N ASP A 189 4.22 24.35 32.57
CA ASP A 189 5.03 25.56 32.32
C ASP A 189 6.17 25.26 31.34
N LYS A 190 6.84 24.10 31.50
CA LYS A 190 7.89 23.64 30.57
C LYS A 190 7.35 23.30 29.19
N LYS A 191 6.14 22.72 29.07
CA LYS A 191 5.47 22.49 27.78
C LYS A 191 5.08 23.82 27.12
N GLU A 192 4.52 24.77 27.87
CA GLU A 192 4.14 26.09 27.37
C GLU A 192 5.36 26.91 26.92
N ALA A 193 6.44 26.93 27.70
CA ALA A 193 7.69 27.59 27.32
C ALA A 193 8.35 26.92 26.09
N ALA A 194 8.32 25.59 26.00
CA ALA A 194 8.78 24.86 24.82
C ALA A 194 7.90 25.15 23.59
N ALA A 195 6.58 25.30 23.78
CA ALA A 195 5.66 25.69 22.74
C ALA A 195 5.95 27.12 22.26
N GLN A 196 6.02 28.11 23.15
CA GLN A 196 6.38 29.49 22.79
C GLN A 196 7.72 29.57 22.05
N LYS A 197 8.74 28.80 22.48
CA LYS A 197 10.03 28.74 21.80
C LYS A 197 9.96 28.10 20.40
N LYS A 198 9.13 27.06 20.20
CA LYS A 198 8.87 26.48 18.87
C LYS A 198 7.96 27.37 18.01
N ALA A 199 7.13 28.23 18.60
CA ALA A 199 6.25 29.18 17.88
C ALA A 199 7.05 30.35 17.29
N ALA A 200 8.08 30.81 17.98
CA ALA A 200 9.03 31.82 17.51
C ALA A 200 10.23 31.25 16.74
N GLY A 201 10.27 29.93 16.53
CA GLY A 201 11.38 29.24 15.87
C GLY A 201 11.27 29.25 14.35
N ALA A 202 12.41 29.18 13.66
CA ALA A 202 12.45 28.90 12.23
C ALA A 202 11.81 27.52 11.92
N PRO A 203 11.24 27.32 10.71
CA PRO A 203 10.70 26.03 10.29
C PRO A 203 11.69 24.89 10.50
N THR A 204 11.20 23.76 11.00
CA THR A 204 12.02 22.54 11.14
C THR A 204 12.25 21.91 9.77
N VAL A 205 13.46 21.40 9.53
CA VAL A 205 13.84 20.80 8.24
C VAL A 205 14.25 19.34 8.45
N LYS A 206 13.51 18.41 7.83
CA LYS A 206 13.78 16.96 7.81
C LYS A 206 14.03 16.53 6.36
N VAL A 207 15.29 16.35 6.01
CA VAL A 207 15.67 15.73 4.73
C VAL A 207 15.37 14.23 4.81
N ASN A 208 14.82 13.68 3.73
CA ASN A 208 14.54 12.25 3.57
C ASN A 208 14.83 11.85 2.11
N GLY A 209 15.03 10.56 1.86
CA GLY A 209 15.30 10.07 0.51
C GLY A 209 15.12 8.57 0.35
N ARG A 210 15.19 8.10 -0.91
CA ARG A 210 15.09 6.68 -1.25
C ARG A 210 15.68 6.36 -2.61
N LEU A 211 16.30 5.19 -2.72
CA LEU A 211 16.84 4.62 -3.95
C LEU A 211 16.30 3.20 -4.07
N PHE A 212 15.53 2.93 -5.13
CA PHE A 212 15.08 1.59 -5.49
C PHE A 212 15.76 1.23 -6.82
N LEU A 213 16.71 0.31 -6.80
CA LEU A 213 17.34 -0.25 -7.99
C LEU A 213 16.64 -1.58 -8.31
N ASP A 214 16.02 -1.64 -9.49
CA ASP A 214 15.28 -2.78 -9.97
C ASP A 214 16.04 -3.46 -11.10
N TRP A 215 16.04 -4.78 -11.09
CA TRP A 215 16.43 -5.63 -12.21
C TRP A 215 15.30 -6.61 -12.52
N ALA A 216 14.98 -6.83 -13.79
CA ALA A 216 13.95 -7.76 -14.22
C ALA A 216 14.40 -8.55 -15.45
N MET A 217 14.00 -9.82 -15.49
CA MET A 217 14.05 -10.66 -16.68
C MET A 217 12.68 -11.22 -17.04
N PHE A 218 12.40 -11.33 -18.35
CA PHE A 218 11.09 -11.66 -18.89
C PHE A 218 11.12 -12.97 -19.68
N GLY A 219 10.12 -13.82 -19.45
CA GLY A 219 9.83 -15.00 -20.27
C GLY A 219 8.45 -14.88 -20.88
N GLN A 220 8.34 -14.96 -22.21
CA GLN A 220 7.08 -14.80 -22.94
C GLN A 220 6.68 -16.08 -23.69
N GLY A 221 5.39 -16.36 -23.80
CA GLY A 221 4.86 -17.29 -24.80
C GLY A 221 4.83 -16.68 -26.21
N ALA A 222 4.38 -17.48 -27.18
CA ALA A 222 4.32 -17.05 -28.58
C ALA A 222 3.31 -15.91 -28.82
N ALA A 223 2.14 -15.99 -28.20
CA ALA A 223 1.11 -14.93 -28.22
C ALA A 223 1.64 -13.61 -27.64
N SER A 224 2.28 -13.67 -26.47
CA SER A 224 2.87 -12.50 -25.83
C SER A 224 3.94 -11.81 -26.69
N ARG A 225 4.83 -12.58 -27.35
CA ARG A 225 5.79 -12.02 -28.31
C ARG A 225 5.15 -11.43 -29.56
N ALA A 226 4.03 -11.99 -30.03
CA ALA A 226 3.31 -11.44 -31.18
C ALA A 226 2.66 -10.09 -30.86
N ASN A 227 2.10 -9.94 -29.65
CA ASN A 227 1.32 -8.76 -29.26
C ASN A 227 2.20 -7.62 -28.71
N TYR A 228 3.24 -7.95 -27.92
CA TYR A 228 4.07 -6.96 -27.23
C TYR A 228 5.50 -6.83 -27.79
N GLY A 229 5.86 -7.66 -28.78
CA GLY A 229 7.24 -7.83 -29.23
C GLY A 229 8.09 -8.60 -28.21
N ASP A 230 9.40 -8.60 -28.44
CA ASP A 230 10.39 -9.16 -27.52
C ASP A 230 10.64 -8.19 -26.36
N VAL A 231 10.09 -8.49 -25.18
CA VAL A 231 10.22 -7.65 -23.99
C VAL A 231 11.64 -7.77 -23.44
N GLN A 232 12.34 -6.63 -23.36
CA GLN A 232 13.74 -6.61 -23.01
C GLN A 232 13.97 -6.72 -21.50
N ASP A 233 14.86 -7.63 -21.11
CA ASP A 233 15.46 -7.66 -19.77
C ASP A 233 16.14 -6.32 -19.45
N GLY A 234 16.11 -5.89 -18.18
CA GLY A 234 16.54 -4.54 -17.85
C GLY A 234 16.99 -4.34 -16.41
N VAL A 235 17.73 -3.24 -16.22
CA VAL A 235 18.04 -2.65 -14.91
C VAL A 235 17.70 -1.18 -14.95
N ALA A 236 16.99 -0.67 -13.94
CA ALA A 236 16.64 0.74 -13.83
C ALA A 236 16.48 1.16 -12.37
N PHE A 237 16.65 2.46 -12.10
CA PHE A 237 16.09 3.00 -10.87
C PHE A 237 14.58 3.08 -11.02
N ARG A 238 13.84 2.34 -10.19
CA ARG A 238 12.38 2.50 -10.06
C ARG A 238 12.01 3.85 -9.47
N THR A 239 12.89 4.35 -8.60
CA THR A 239 12.76 5.64 -7.94
C THR A 239 14.12 6.08 -7.39
N ALA A 240 14.41 7.37 -7.50
CA ALA A 240 15.58 8.00 -6.90
C ALA A 240 15.13 9.35 -6.33
N ARG A 241 14.62 9.35 -5.10
CA ARG A 241 13.96 10.53 -4.51
C ARG A 241 14.78 11.22 -3.44
N ILE A 242 14.68 12.54 -3.45
CA ILE A 242 15.06 13.40 -2.34
C ILE A 242 13.82 14.21 -1.96
N GLY A 243 13.56 14.32 -0.67
CA GLY A 243 12.47 15.10 -0.12
C GLY A 243 12.91 15.92 1.08
N VAL A 244 12.22 17.04 1.27
CA VAL A 244 12.31 17.90 2.46
C VAL A 244 10.90 17.99 3.03
N SER A 245 10.76 17.75 4.33
CA SER A 245 9.52 17.99 5.07
C SER A 245 9.80 18.78 6.34
N GLY A 246 8.78 19.43 6.88
CA GLY A 246 8.95 20.30 8.04
C GLY A 246 7.65 20.70 8.70
N GLU A 247 7.80 21.24 9.90
CA GLU A 247 6.76 21.90 10.69
C GLU A 247 7.18 23.35 10.96
N ALA A 248 6.25 24.29 10.84
CA ALA A 248 6.40 25.71 11.12
C ALA A 248 5.24 26.22 11.99
N PHE A 249 5.51 27.14 12.91
CA PHE A 249 4.49 27.81 13.73
C PHE A 249 3.47 26.87 14.41
N HIS A 250 3.91 25.67 14.81
CA HIS A 250 3.12 24.54 15.34
C HIS A 250 2.12 23.89 14.40
N VAL A 251 1.27 24.69 13.78
CA VAL A 251 0.11 24.18 13.03
C VAL A 251 0.40 23.94 11.56
N ILE A 252 1.47 24.51 11.00
CA ILE A 252 1.78 24.35 9.57
C ILE A 252 2.74 23.18 9.39
N ASP A 253 2.40 22.23 8.51
CA ASP A 253 3.35 21.26 7.95
C ASP A 253 3.58 21.53 6.45
N TYR A 254 4.72 21.08 5.93
CA TYR A 254 5.00 21.17 4.50
C TYR A 254 5.86 20.01 4.04
N LYS A 255 5.75 19.69 2.75
CA LYS A 255 6.59 18.68 2.08
C LYS A 255 6.86 19.07 0.63
N ILE A 256 8.09 18.83 0.19
CA ILE A 256 8.51 18.83 -1.22
C ILE A 256 9.29 17.52 -1.45
N GLU A 257 8.90 16.70 -2.42
CA GLU A 257 9.58 15.47 -2.83
C GLU A 257 9.72 15.43 -4.35
N MET A 258 10.94 15.25 -4.84
CA MET A 258 11.28 15.10 -6.26
C MET A 258 11.80 13.69 -6.52
N ASP A 259 11.56 13.17 -7.73
CA ASP A 259 12.08 11.88 -8.22
C ASP A 259 12.97 12.11 -9.44
N PHE A 260 14.22 11.66 -9.34
CA PHE A 260 15.28 11.78 -10.34
C PHE A 260 15.46 10.48 -11.15
N ALA A 261 14.51 9.55 -11.08
CA ALA A 261 14.49 8.32 -11.88
C ALA A 261 13.39 8.33 -12.96
N ASP A 262 12.68 9.44 -13.13
CA ASP A 262 11.61 9.55 -14.14
C ASP A 262 12.18 9.72 -15.55
N THR A 263 11.48 9.25 -16.57
CA THR A 263 11.96 9.28 -17.96
C THR A 263 10.90 9.78 -18.91
N ASP A 264 11.30 10.60 -19.87
CA ASP A 264 10.43 11.14 -20.91
C ASP A 264 10.89 10.67 -22.31
N GLN A 265 10.02 10.73 -23.31
CA GLN A 265 10.37 10.42 -24.70
C GLN A 265 10.90 11.66 -25.42
N GLY A 266 12.22 11.70 -25.63
CA GLY A 266 12.84 12.69 -26.50
C GLY A 266 12.57 12.41 -27.98
N ASN A 267 12.86 13.42 -28.83
CA ASN A 267 12.75 13.31 -30.28
C ASN A 267 13.40 12.02 -30.83
N GLY A 268 12.66 11.30 -31.66
CA GLY A 268 13.10 10.02 -32.22
C GLY A 268 12.94 8.80 -31.29
N GLY A 269 12.11 8.90 -30.24
CA GLY A 269 11.80 7.79 -29.34
C GLY A 269 12.90 7.44 -28.34
N LYS A 270 13.94 8.28 -28.24
CA LYS A 270 15.02 8.09 -27.26
C LYS A 270 14.56 8.54 -25.87
N LEU A 271 14.62 7.66 -24.89
CA LEU A 271 14.39 8.03 -23.49
C LEU A 271 15.41 9.09 -23.03
N ILE A 272 14.90 10.15 -22.40
CA ILE A 272 15.67 11.20 -21.75
C ILE A 272 15.38 11.21 -20.25
N GLN A 273 16.38 11.57 -19.46
CA GLN A 273 16.23 11.74 -18.02
C GLN A 273 15.30 12.91 -17.73
N SER A 274 14.24 12.67 -16.98
CA SER A 274 13.29 13.67 -16.51
C SER A 274 13.33 13.75 -14.97
N THR A 275 12.63 14.74 -14.41
CA THR A 275 12.41 14.86 -12.97
C THR A 275 10.94 15.14 -12.70
N ALA A 276 10.34 14.39 -11.77
CA ALA A 276 8.94 14.55 -11.42
C ALA A 276 8.76 14.93 -9.95
N PHE A 277 7.94 15.95 -9.72
CA PHE A 277 7.41 16.23 -8.40
C PHE A 277 6.47 15.10 -7.96
N LYS A 278 6.56 14.72 -6.68
CA LYS A 278 5.73 13.67 -6.09
C LYS A 278 4.82 14.28 -5.03
N ASP A 279 5.29 14.53 -3.82
CA ASP A 279 4.47 15.24 -2.81
C ASP A 279 4.97 16.68 -2.68
N VAL A 280 4.13 17.67 -3.03
CA VAL A 280 4.44 19.11 -2.96
C VAL A 280 3.24 19.84 -2.37
N TYR A 281 3.23 20.05 -1.06
CA TYR A 281 2.05 20.57 -0.36
C TYR A 281 2.40 21.38 0.90
N ILE A 282 1.41 22.14 1.35
CA ILE A 282 1.35 22.76 2.68
C ILE A 282 0.10 22.22 3.39
N GLY A 283 0.22 21.91 4.68
CA GLY A 283 -0.88 21.51 5.55
C GLY A 283 -1.05 22.45 6.73
N ILE A 284 -2.28 22.54 7.23
CA ILE A 284 -2.69 23.25 8.45
C ILE A 284 -3.35 22.21 9.35
N ASN A 285 -2.84 22.09 10.57
CA ASN A 285 -3.20 21.06 11.55
C ASN A 285 -3.93 21.69 12.74
N GLU A 286 -4.55 20.86 13.58
CA GLU A 286 -5.23 21.26 14.82
C GLU A 286 -6.43 22.22 14.60
N LEU A 287 -7.12 22.08 13.46
CA LEU A 287 -8.31 22.86 13.13
C LEU A 287 -9.56 22.33 13.88
N PRO A 288 -10.28 23.15 14.68
CA PRO A 288 -11.32 22.68 15.62
C PRO A 288 -12.51 21.87 15.05
N LEU A 289 -12.71 21.86 13.73
CA LEU A 289 -13.79 21.12 13.05
C LEU A 289 -13.30 20.14 11.98
N LEU A 290 -12.12 20.39 11.40
CA LEU A 290 -11.61 19.65 10.24
C LEU A 290 -10.40 18.76 10.59
N GLY A 291 -9.81 18.92 11.78
CA GLY A 291 -8.56 18.28 12.18
C GLY A 291 -7.37 18.83 11.40
N HIS A 292 -7.24 18.39 10.14
CA HIS A 292 -6.17 18.73 9.23
C HIS A 292 -6.72 19.15 7.86
N VAL A 293 -6.14 20.19 7.26
CA VAL A 293 -6.39 20.61 5.87
C VAL A 293 -5.06 20.65 5.12
N ARG A 294 -4.97 19.98 3.97
CA ARG A 294 -3.79 19.96 3.09
C ARG A 294 -4.12 20.55 1.73
N MET A 295 -3.19 21.33 1.17
CA MET A 295 -3.32 22.01 -0.12
C MET A 295 -2.04 21.84 -0.96
N GLY A 296 -2.18 21.52 -2.24
CA GLY A 296 -1.07 21.31 -3.18
C GLY A 296 -1.19 20.00 -3.95
N HIS A 297 -0.05 19.44 -4.40
CA HIS A 297 0.02 18.17 -5.13
C HIS A 297 0.36 17.02 -4.18
N PHE A 298 -0.58 16.10 -3.98
CA PHE A 298 -0.43 14.95 -3.08
C PHE A 298 -1.40 13.83 -3.47
N LYS A 299 -1.38 12.70 -2.74
CA LYS A 299 -2.27 11.58 -3.04
C LYS A 299 -3.73 11.88 -2.69
N GLU A 300 -4.63 11.59 -3.62
CA GLU A 300 -6.06 11.53 -3.32
C GLU A 300 -6.33 10.46 -2.24
N PRO A 301 -7.34 10.62 -1.36
CA PRO A 301 -7.64 9.66 -0.32
C PRO A 301 -8.40 8.46 -0.90
N PHE A 302 -7.71 7.58 -1.62
CA PHE A 302 -8.29 6.41 -2.28
C PHE A 302 -7.27 5.26 -2.31
N SER A 303 -7.72 4.05 -2.01
CA SER A 303 -6.93 2.81 -1.90
C SER A 303 -5.94 2.73 -0.72
N LEU A 304 -5.94 1.58 -0.05
CA LEU A 304 -5.02 1.23 1.01
C LEU A 304 -3.59 0.98 0.48
N GLU A 305 -3.43 0.25 -0.61
CA GLU A 305 -2.12 0.00 -1.24
C GLU A 305 -1.54 1.27 -1.87
N GLU A 306 -2.37 2.14 -2.48
CA GLU A 306 -1.89 3.45 -2.96
C GLU A 306 -1.50 4.36 -1.81
N LEU A 307 -2.34 4.57 -0.79
CA LEU A 307 -1.96 5.45 0.34
C LEU A 307 -0.78 4.91 1.16
N THR A 308 -0.58 3.59 1.22
CA THR A 308 0.63 2.98 1.77
C THR A 308 1.88 3.46 1.02
N SER A 309 2.92 3.84 1.76
CA SER A 309 4.17 4.29 1.15
C SER A 309 4.78 3.17 0.30
N GLY A 310 5.25 3.48 -0.92
CA GLY A 310 5.94 2.50 -1.78
C GLY A 310 7.21 1.89 -1.16
N ARG A 311 7.66 2.41 0.00
CA ARG A 311 8.70 1.80 0.84
C ARG A 311 8.23 0.58 1.64
N PHE A 312 6.92 0.45 1.89
CA PHE A 312 6.30 -0.46 2.86
C PHE A 312 5.20 -1.36 2.25
N ILE A 313 4.97 -1.25 0.92
CA ILE A 313 4.20 -2.25 0.17
C ILE A 313 4.96 -3.60 0.15
N THR A 314 4.21 -4.69 0.07
CA THR A 314 4.74 -6.07 0.16
C THR A 314 5.42 -6.53 -1.13
N PHE A 315 4.92 -6.09 -2.27
CA PHE A 315 5.43 -6.46 -3.59
C PHE A 315 6.20 -5.29 -4.21
N MET A 316 7.00 -5.55 -5.24
CA MET A 316 7.75 -4.50 -5.93
C MET A 316 6.82 -3.45 -6.54
N GLU A 317 5.76 -3.86 -7.23
CA GLU A 317 4.74 -2.95 -7.74
C GLU A 317 3.37 -3.16 -7.07
N ARG A 318 2.49 -2.18 -7.28
CA ARG A 318 1.07 -2.28 -6.92
C ARG A 318 0.34 -3.25 -7.84
N ALA A 319 -0.84 -3.69 -7.41
CA ALA A 319 -1.63 -4.64 -8.15
C ALA A 319 -2.12 -4.08 -9.50
N VAL A 320 -2.38 -4.94 -10.50
CA VAL A 320 -2.97 -4.54 -11.80
C VAL A 320 -4.17 -3.58 -11.72
N PRO A 321 -5.17 -3.71 -10.81
CA PRO A 321 -6.29 -2.77 -10.69
C PRO A 321 -5.92 -1.39 -10.13
N SER A 322 -4.66 -1.12 -9.77
CA SER A 322 -4.20 0.23 -9.40
C SER A 322 -4.40 1.26 -10.51
N ALA A 323 -4.63 0.82 -11.76
CA ALA A 323 -5.07 1.65 -12.86
C ALA A 323 -6.40 2.41 -12.62
N PHE A 324 -7.23 1.99 -11.65
CA PHE A 324 -8.46 2.69 -11.25
C PHE A 324 -8.26 3.69 -10.10
N VAL A 325 -7.05 3.82 -9.56
CA VAL A 325 -6.77 4.68 -8.41
C VAL A 325 -6.22 6.02 -8.91
N PRO A 326 -6.86 7.17 -8.64
CA PRO A 326 -6.46 8.47 -9.23
C PRO A 326 -5.11 9.03 -8.73
N ALA A 327 -4.42 8.28 -7.87
CA ALA A 327 -3.06 8.48 -7.40
C ALA A 327 -2.79 9.88 -6.84
N ARG A 328 -2.00 10.72 -7.53
CA ARG A 328 -1.71 12.10 -7.13
C ARG A 328 -2.36 13.10 -8.06
N LYS A 329 -2.89 14.18 -7.48
CA LYS A 329 -3.44 15.35 -8.16
C LYS A 329 -3.18 16.61 -7.34
N ILE A 330 -3.38 17.77 -7.97
CA ILE A 330 -3.48 19.03 -7.24
C ILE A 330 -4.85 19.09 -6.58
N GLY A 331 -4.92 19.53 -5.33
CA GLY A 331 -6.19 19.71 -4.65
C GLY A 331 -6.11 20.27 -3.24
N VAL A 332 -7.26 20.24 -2.56
CA VAL A 332 -7.46 20.61 -1.16
C VAL A 332 -8.23 19.50 -0.47
N MET A 333 -7.73 19.00 0.67
CA MET A 333 -8.31 17.88 1.41
C MET A 333 -8.39 18.17 2.89
N ALA A 334 -9.56 17.95 3.49
CA ALA A 334 -9.76 17.87 4.93
C ALA A 334 -9.72 16.40 5.39
N PHE A 335 -9.08 16.12 6.53
CA PHE A 335 -8.97 14.76 7.07
C PHE A 335 -8.68 14.76 8.57
N ASP A 336 -9.16 13.74 9.28
CA ASP A 336 -8.82 13.49 10.69
C ASP A 336 -9.06 12.02 11.08
N THR A 337 -8.65 11.67 12.28
CA THR A 337 -9.03 10.45 12.99
C THR A 337 -10.38 10.59 13.69
N TYR A 338 -10.99 9.46 14.06
CA TYR A 338 -12.17 9.41 14.92
C TYR A 338 -12.14 8.16 15.82
N LEU A 339 -12.90 8.18 16.91
CA LEU A 339 -12.97 7.11 17.93
C LEU A 339 -11.58 6.70 18.45
N ASP A 340 -10.81 7.66 18.97
CA ASP A 340 -9.48 7.41 19.57
C ASP A 340 -8.53 6.65 18.62
N GLU A 341 -8.35 7.17 17.41
CA GLU A 341 -7.55 6.57 16.32
C GLU A 341 -8.06 5.22 15.80
N ARG A 342 -9.28 4.79 16.17
CA ARG A 342 -9.89 3.56 15.60
C ARG A 342 -10.47 3.75 14.21
N GLY A 343 -10.48 4.95 13.65
CA GLY A 343 -10.83 5.18 12.26
C GLY A 343 -10.26 6.50 11.74
N THR A 344 -10.30 6.66 10.42
CA THR A 344 -9.89 7.89 9.72
C THR A 344 -10.98 8.31 8.74
N TRP A 345 -11.19 9.60 8.56
CA TRP A 345 -11.97 10.14 7.45
C TRP A 345 -11.13 11.15 6.66
N ALA A 346 -11.38 11.23 5.36
CA ALA A 346 -10.79 12.23 4.48
C ALA A 346 -11.78 12.58 3.36
N ILE A 347 -11.82 13.85 2.96
CA ILE A 347 -12.57 14.34 1.81
C ILE A 347 -11.83 15.52 1.19
N GLY A 348 -11.71 15.55 -0.13
CA GLY A 348 -11.03 16.63 -0.84
C GLY A 348 -11.57 16.88 -2.24
N ALA A 349 -11.27 18.07 -2.75
CA ALA A 349 -11.49 18.48 -4.12
C ALA A 349 -10.15 18.54 -4.86
N PHE A 350 -10.09 17.97 -6.07
CA PHE A 350 -8.88 17.75 -6.85
C PHE A 350 -9.08 18.08 -8.33
N THR A 351 -8.00 18.14 -9.11
CA THR A 351 -8.05 18.22 -10.58
C THR A 351 -8.51 16.88 -11.19
N SER A 352 -9.07 16.91 -12.40
CA SER A 352 -9.91 15.84 -12.97
C SER A 352 -9.23 14.93 -14.00
N GLU A 353 -7.94 15.05 -14.19
CA GLU A 353 -7.17 14.25 -15.14
C GLU A 353 -7.17 12.78 -14.69
N LEU A 354 -7.17 11.84 -15.64
CA LEU A 354 -7.12 10.40 -15.37
C LEU A 354 -6.00 9.67 -16.12
N GLU A 355 -5.09 10.38 -16.82
CA GLU A 355 -3.95 9.67 -17.39
C GLU A 355 -3.05 9.12 -16.28
N ASN A 356 -2.75 7.82 -16.40
CA ASN A 356 -1.91 7.08 -15.45
C ASN A 356 -0.46 7.54 -15.60
N GLY A 357 -0.10 8.62 -14.91
CA GLY A 357 1.20 9.26 -15.03
C GLY A 357 1.67 9.99 -13.77
N SER A 358 2.94 10.39 -13.81
CA SER A 358 3.48 11.42 -12.92
C SER A 358 3.41 12.77 -13.62
N GLU A 359 2.18 13.19 -13.96
CA GLU A 359 1.97 14.51 -14.55
C GLU A 359 2.62 15.58 -13.67
N PRO A 360 3.23 16.61 -14.28
CA PRO A 360 3.74 17.74 -13.51
C PRO A 360 2.58 18.36 -12.71
N PRO A 361 2.84 18.98 -11.55
CA PRO A 361 1.85 19.71 -10.77
C PRO A 361 1.51 21.03 -11.49
N LEU A 362 0.83 20.90 -12.62
CA LEU A 362 0.43 21.93 -13.55
C LEU A 362 -0.94 21.52 -14.09
N TRP A 363 -1.93 22.37 -13.88
CA TRP A 363 -3.25 22.20 -14.45
C TRP A 363 -3.59 23.43 -15.28
N ARG A 364 -4.00 23.23 -16.53
CA ARG A 364 -4.24 24.28 -17.52
C ARG A 364 -5.31 23.82 -18.51
N ASP A 365 -6.54 24.09 -18.14
CA ASP A 365 -7.75 23.71 -18.88
C ASP A 365 -8.69 24.92 -18.94
N ASP A 366 -9.34 25.16 -20.08
CA ASP A 366 -10.35 26.20 -20.28
C ASP A 366 -11.80 25.67 -20.39
N ASP A 367 -11.98 24.35 -20.51
CA ASP A 367 -13.28 23.66 -20.48
C ASP A 367 -13.69 23.22 -19.05
N GLY A 368 -12.78 23.34 -18.08
CA GLY A 368 -13.06 23.20 -16.65
C GLY A 368 -12.68 21.83 -16.12
N GLY A 369 -13.57 21.17 -15.37
CA GLY A 369 -13.31 19.87 -14.75
C GLY A 369 -12.91 19.94 -13.27
N GLY A 370 -13.21 18.86 -12.56
CA GLY A 370 -12.88 18.72 -11.14
C GLY A 370 -13.32 17.39 -10.54
N ALA A 371 -12.59 16.93 -9.53
CA ALA A 371 -12.83 15.69 -8.81
C ALA A 371 -13.16 15.96 -7.33
N MET A 372 -14.03 15.14 -6.75
CA MET A 372 -14.26 15.04 -5.31
C MET A 372 -13.99 13.60 -4.88
N THR A 373 -13.05 13.40 -3.97
CA THR A 373 -12.65 12.09 -3.49
C THR A 373 -12.69 12.02 -1.98
N ALA A 374 -13.32 10.98 -1.45
CA ALA A 374 -13.50 10.76 -0.01
C ALA A 374 -13.19 9.31 0.37
N ARG A 375 -12.66 9.10 1.58
CA ARG A 375 -12.42 7.77 2.16
C ARG A 375 -12.71 7.78 3.65
N VAL A 376 -13.31 6.70 4.12
CA VAL A 376 -13.47 6.38 5.54
C VAL A 376 -12.82 5.03 5.82
N THR A 377 -12.10 4.93 6.93
CA THR A 377 -11.53 3.66 7.43
C THR A 377 -11.94 3.43 8.87
N PHE A 378 -12.06 2.16 9.23
CA PHE A 378 -12.35 1.73 10.58
C PHE A 378 -11.51 0.50 10.93
N LEU A 379 -11.14 0.42 12.21
CA LEU A 379 -10.52 -0.74 12.84
C LEU A 379 -11.54 -1.42 13.77
N PRO A 380 -12.42 -2.33 13.26
CA PRO A 380 -13.30 -3.13 14.10
C PRO A 380 -12.58 -3.85 15.24
N TRP A 381 -11.31 -4.20 15.05
CA TRP A 381 -10.42 -4.76 16.05
C TRP A 381 -9.00 -4.20 15.88
N TYR A 382 -8.38 -3.83 17.00
CA TYR A 382 -6.96 -3.50 17.12
C TYR A 382 -6.52 -3.94 18.51
N ASP A 383 -5.42 -4.66 18.60
CA ASP A 383 -4.86 -5.16 19.86
C ASP A 383 -3.78 -4.21 20.39
N GLU A 384 -4.20 -3.27 21.24
CA GLU A 384 -3.31 -2.28 21.85
C GLU A 384 -2.27 -2.91 22.77
N ALA A 385 -2.59 -4.03 23.42
CA ALA A 385 -1.68 -4.71 24.35
C ALA A 385 -0.46 -5.34 23.65
N SER A 386 -0.54 -5.54 22.33
CA SER A 386 0.51 -6.10 21.50
C SER A 386 1.06 -5.12 20.46
N ASP A 387 0.73 -3.83 20.58
CA ASP A 387 1.07 -2.74 19.66
C ASP A 387 0.69 -3.05 18.19
N GLY A 388 -0.51 -3.61 18.00
CA GLY A 388 -1.04 -3.87 16.65
C GLY A 388 -0.59 -5.19 16.02
N ARG A 389 0.03 -6.14 16.76
CA ARG A 389 0.20 -7.53 16.28
C ARG A 389 -1.12 -8.20 15.91
N GLY A 390 -2.25 -7.68 16.41
CA GLY A 390 -3.57 -8.09 15.99
C GLY A 390 -4.39 -6.89 15.51
N LEU A 391 -4.87 -6.90 14.26
CA LEU A 391 -5.83 -5.89 13.78
C LEU A 391 -6.73 -6.41 12.65
N LEU A 392 -7.89 -5.78 12.51
CA LEU A 392 -8.77 -5.86 11.35
C LEU A 392 -9.05 -4.43 10.89
N HIS A 393 -8.72 -4.14 9.64
CA HIS A 393 -9.00 -2.90 8.92
C HIS A 393 -10.12 -3.13 7.91
N THR A 394 -11.00 -2.14 7.81
CA THR A 394 -12.01 -2.01 6.74
C THR A 394 -12.03 -0.58 6.25
N GLY A 395 -12.08 -0.37 4.94
CA GLY A 395 -12.13 0.95 4.32
C GLY A 395 -13.13 1.02 3.17
N LEU A 396 -13.61 2.23 2.91
CA LEU A 396 -14.48 2.55 1.78
C LEU A 396 -14.03 3.90 1.21
N ALA A 397 -13.78 3.95 -0.10
CA ALA A 397 -13.40 5.15 -0.83
C ALA A 397 -14.35 5.37 -2.01
N TYR A 398 -14.67 6.63 -2.30
CA TYR A 398 -15.49 7.03 -3.44
C TYR A 398 -14.90 8.28 -4.10
N SER A 399 -14.86 8.29 -5.43
CA SER A 399 -14.46 9.45 -6.22
C SER A 399 -15.54 9.75 -7.27
N TYR A 400 -15.93 11.01 -7.40
CA TYR A 400 -16.71 11.54 -8.52
C TYR A 400 -15.86 12.57 -9.25
N ARG A 401 -15.76 12.46 -10.57
CA ARG A 401 -14.83 13.27 -11.38
C ARG A 401 -15.56 13.76 -12.62
N ASN A 402 -15.77 15.06 -12.75
CA ASN A 402 -16.26 15.67 -13.98
C ASN A 402 -15.07 15.86 -14.94
N ILE A 403 -15.19 15.34 -16.16
CA ILE A 403 -14.10 15.29 -17.15
C ILE A 403 -14.35 16.38 -18.20
N ALA A 404 -13.36 17.27 -18.38
CA ALA A 404 -13.46 18.41 -19.29
C ALA A 404 -13.41 18.00 -20.78
N ASP A 405 -12.25 17.47 -21.22
CA ASP A 405 -12.00 17.01 -22.59
C ASP A 405 -12.91 15.87 -23.10
N GLY A 406 -13.73 15.28 -22.22
CA GLY A 406 -14.58 14.15 -22.55
C GLY A 406 -13.81 12.84 -22.83
N ASN A 407 -12.53 12.76 -22.49
CA ASN A 407 -11.63 11.65 -22.83
C ASN A 407 -11.00 11.05 -21.56
N VAL A 408 -11.01 9.72 -21.44
CA VAL A 408 -10.34 8.98 -20.36
C VAL A 408 -9.68 7.71 -20.88
N ARG A 409 -8.64 7.23 -20.21
CA ARG A 409 -7.90 6.02 -20.58
C ARG A 409 -7.47 5.24 -19.35
N PHE A 410 -7.79 3.95 -19.31
CA PHE A 410 -7.33 3.03 -18.27
C PHE A 410 -6.34 2.04 -18.90
N GLN A 411 -5.17 1.91 -18.28
CA GLN A 411 -4.11 1.02 -18.75
C GLN A 411 -3.29 0.48 -17.57
N SER A 412 -2.79 -0.75 -17.68
CA SER A 412 -2.00 -1.40 -16.63
C SER A 412 -0.86 -2.27 -17.18
N ARG A 413 0.16 -2.48 -16.36
CA ARG A 413 1.36 -3.30 -16.63
C ARG A 413 1.30 -4.60 -15.81
N ASN A 414 2.11 -5.58 -16.18
CA ASN A 414 2.24 -6.91 -15.56
C ASN A 414 2.94 -6.91 -14.18
N GLU A 415 2.50 -6.05 -13.26
CA GLU A 415 3.08 -5.87 -11.90
C GLU A 415 4.62 -5.72 -11.89
N SER A 416 5.18 -5.19 -12.98
CA SER A 416 6.60 -4.90 -13.15
C SER A 416 6.79 -3.53 -13.80
N PHE A 417 7.69 -2.73 -13.24
CA PHE A 417 8.00 -1.39 -13.74
C PHE A 417 8.68 -1.41 -15.11
N LEU A 418 9.52 -2.42 -15.36
CA LEU A 418 10.25 -2.60 -16.62
C LEU A 418 9.40 -3.29 -17.71
N GLY A 419 8.30 -3.94 -17.34
CA GLY A 419 7.44 -4.66 -18.28
C GLY A 419 6.50 -3.76 -19.09
N PRO A 420 5.88 -4.29 -20.16
CA PRO A 420 4.99 -3.53 -21.04
C PRO A 420 3.63 -3.24 -20.38
N THR A 421 2.89 -2.29 -20.97
CA THR A 421 1.44 -2.20 -20.75
C THR A 421 0.78 -3.43 -21.39
N ILE A 422 0.06 -4.22 -20.59
CA ILE A 422 -0.57 -5.47 -21.03
C ILE A 422 -2.06 -5.32 -21.37
N VAL A 423 -2.74 -4.36 -20.73
CA VAL A 423 -4.14 -3.99 -20.97
C VAL A 423 -4.27 -2.48 -21.06
N ASP A 424 -5.11 -2.00 -21.98
CA ASP A 424 -5.30 -0.59 -22.32
C ASP A 424 -6.61 -0.36 -23.06
N THR A 425 -7.53 0.43 -22.50
CA THR A 425 -8.79 0.83 -23.17
C THR A 425 -8.56 1.65 -24.43
N GLY A 426 -7.38 2.25 -24.57
CA GLY A 426 -7.15 3.45 -25.37
C GLY A 426 -8.03 4.62 -24.88
N GLN A 427 -8.14 5.65 -25.70
CA GLN A 427 -9.03 6.78 -25.41
C GLN A 427 -10.50 6.36 -25.49
N ILE A 428 -11.19 6.38 -24.34
CA ILE A 428 -12.65 6.30 -24.23
C ILE A 428 -13.19 7.72 -24.36
N THR A 429 -13.88 7.98 -25.47
CA THR A 429 -14.37 9.32 -25.82
C THR A 429 -15.85 9.53 -25.43
N GLY A 430 -16.21 10.80 -25.26
CA GLY A 430 -17.58 11.26 -24.97
C GLY A 430 -18.01 11.14 -23.51
N VAL A 431 -17.05 11.15 -22.58
CA VAL A 431 -17.21 10.86 -21.15
C VAL A 431 -17.38 12.16 -20.34
N PRO A 432 -18.59 12.56 -19.91
CA PRO A 432 -18.77 13.79 -19.11
C PRO A 432 -18.32 13.64 -17.65
N GLU A 433 -18.27 12.41 -17.14
CA GLU A 433 -17.92 12.10 -15.76
C GLU A 433 -17.37 10.68 -15.62
N VAL A 434 -16.64 10.44 -14.54
CA VAL A 434 -16.25 9.11 -14.06
C VAL A 434 -16.56 9.01 -12.57
N GLN A 435 -17.12 7.89 -12.16
CA GLN A 435 -17.35 7.54 -10.75
C GLN A 435 -16.53 6.32 -10.38
N MET A 436 -15.92 6.29 -9.21
CA MET A 436 -15.06 5.21 -8.73
C MET A 436 -15.45 4.81 -7.31
N LEU A 437 -15.56 3.52 -7.05
CA LEU A 437 -15.78 2.95 -5.71
C LEU A 437 -14.66 1.98 -5.39
N GLY A 438 -13.97 2.19 -4.26
CA GLY A 438 -12.97 1.28 -3.71
C GLY A 438 -13.43 0.72 -2.37
N VAL A 439 -13.37 -0.60 -2.20
CA VAL A 439 -13.62 -1.30 -0.93
C VAL A 439 -12.32 -1.92 -0.46
N GLU A 440 -11.94 -1.67 0.79
CA GLU A 440 -10.63 -2.04 1.35
C GLU A 440 -10.81 -2.97 2.56
N GLY A 441 -9.97 -4.00 2.68
CA GLY A 441 -9.94 -4.87 3.84
C GLY A 441 -8.53 -5.40 4.12
N ALA A 442 -8.12 -5.39 5.38
CA ALA A 442 -6.86 -6.04 5.79
C ALA A 442 -6.96 -6.65 7.19
N TRP A 443 -6.25 -7.75 7.40
CA TRP A 443 -6.22 -8.47 8.67
C TRP A 443 -4.79 -8.87 9.00
N VAL A 444 -4.34 -8.59 10.23
CA VAL A 444 -3.03 -9.03 10.74
C VAL A 444 -3.24 -9.85 12.01
N TYR A 445 -2.58 -11.00 12.07
CA TYR A 445 -2.55 -11.88 13.24
C TYR A 445 -1.13 -12.41 13.44
N GLY A 446 -0.34 -11.68 14.23
CA GLY A 446 1.08 -11.91 14.40
C GLY A 446 1.81 -11.84 13.05
N PRO A 447 2.54 -12.90 12.64
CA PRO A 447 3.26 -12.91 11.37
C PRO A 447 2.39 -13.02 10.12
N LEU A 448 1.12 -13.43 10.24
CA LEU A 448 0.21 -13.55 9.11
C LEU A 448 -0.48 -12.21 8.82
N SER A 449 -0.41 -11.76 7.57
CA SER A 449 -1.14 -10.60 7.05
C SER A 449 -1.96 -11.02 5.83
N VAL A 450 -3.18 -10.50 5.70
CA VAL A 450 -4.01 -10.57 4.50
C VAL A 450 -4.47 -9.15 4.16
N GLN A 451 -4.44 -8.78 2.87
CA GLN A 451 -5.00 -7.51 2.38
C GLN A 451 -5.74 -7.77 1.07
N ALA A 452 -6.89 -7.13 0.88
CA ALA A 452 -7.65 -7.17 -0.35
C ALA A 452 -8.28 -5.79 -0.63
N GLU A 453 -8.38 -5.45 -1.91
CA GLU A 453 -9.16 -4.30 -2.38
C GLU A 453 -9.96 -4.69 -3.62
N TYR A 454 -11.16 -4.11 -3.76
CA TYR A 454 -12.03 -4.26 -4.92
C TYR A 454 -12.46 -2.89 -5.43
N PHE A 455 -12.44 -2.71 -6.75
CA PHE A 455 -12.69 -1.46 -7.44
C PHE A 455 -13.80 -1.63 -8.48
N ASN A 456 -14.70 -0.66 -8.56
CA ASN A 456 -15.66 -0.49 -9.65
C ASN A 456 -15.51 0.92 -10.20
N VAL A 457 -15.55 1.05 -11.51
CA VAL A 457 -15.50 2.34 -12.21
C VAL A 457 -16.66 2.41 -13.19
N TRP A 458 -17.47 3.44 -13.04
CA TRP A 458 -18.54 3.77 -13.97
C TRP A 458 -18.05 4.89 -14.88
N VAL A 459 -18.11 4.64 -16.18
CA VAL A 459 -17.73 5.60 -17.22
C VAL A 459 -18.96 5.87 -18.10
N PRO A 460 -19.88 6.76 -17.69
CA PRO A 460 -20.94 7.26 -18.57
C PRO A 460 -20.37 7.79 -19.89
N ARG A 461 -20.98 7.39 -21.01
CA ARG A 461 -20.61 7.82 -22.36
C ARG A 461 -21.80 8.42 -23.09
N SER A 462 -21.63 9.63 -23.55
CA SER A 462 -22.62 10.40 -24.31
C SER A 462 -23.13 9.59 -25.50
N ARG A 463 -24.45 9.34 -25.52
CA ARG A 463 -25.18 8.64 -26.60
C ARG A 463 -24.84 7.14 -26.78
N ILE A 464 -24.02 6.54 -25.92
CA ILE A 464 -23.62 5.13 -26.01
C ILE A 464 -24.14 4.32 -24.81
N GLY A 465 -24.08 4.88 -23.59
CA GLY A 465 -24.43 4.18 -22.35
C GLY A 465 -23.32 4.33 -21.31
N THR A 466 -23.40 3.63 -20.19
CA THR A 466 -22.32 3.61 -19.19
C THR A 466 -21.47 2.36 -19.40
N ALA A 467 -20.14 2.52 -19.47
CA ALA A 467 -19.22 1.39 -19.40
C ALA A 467 -18.94 1.04 -17.93
N TYR A 468 -18.91 -0.25 -17.61
CA TYR A 468 -18.67 -0.77 -16.27
C TYR A 468 -17.34 -1.52 -16.21
N LEU A 469 -16.32 -0.90 -15.61
CA LEU A 469 -14.98 -1.50 -15.46
C LEU A 469 -14.77 -1.92 -14.01
N ASN A 470 -14.02 -3.00 -13.77
CA ASN A 470 -13.82 -3.52 -12.42
C ASN A 470 -12.46 -4.21 -12.25
N GLY A 471 -12.03 -4.42 -11.01
CA GLY A 471 -10.82 -5.17 -10.73
C GLY A 471 -10.57 -5.34 -9.24
N ALA A 472 -9.79 -6.34 -8.89
CA ALA A 472 -9.57 -6.75 -7.51
C ALA A 472 -8.12 -7.18 -7.29
N TYR A 473 -7.69 -7.19 -6.04
CA TYR A 473 -6.60 -8.06 -5.63
C TYR A 473 -6.83 -8.61 -4.23
N VAL A 474 -6.19 -9.73 -3.95
CA VAL A 474 -5.99 -10.25 -2.61
C VAL A 474 -4.57 -10.76 -2.48
N TYR A 475 -3.91 -10.50 -1.36
CA TYR A 475 -2.67 -11.16 -1.02
C TYR A 475 -2.64 -11.63 0.42
N VAL A 476 -1.79 -12.63 0.63
CA VAL A 476 -1.37 -13.13 1.93
C VAL A 476 0.15 -12.95 2.05
N SER A 477 0.63 -12.53 3.21
CA SER A 477 2.05 -12.57 3.55
C SER A 477 2.29 -13.13 4.95
N TYR A 478 3.48 -13.70 5.15
CA TYR A 478 3.87 -14.35 6.39
C TYR A 478 5.33 -14.06 6.73
N PHE A 479 5.57 -13.46 7.91
CA PHE A 479 6.92 -13.29 8.44
C PHE A 479 7.46 -14.60 9.04
N LEU A 480 8.39 -15.23 8.33
CA LEU A 480 9.10 -16.46 8.75
C LEU A 480 9.87 -16.24 10.07
N THR A 481 10.30 -15.01 10.33
CA THR A 481 11.04 -14.58 11.53
C THR A 481 10.14 -14.08 12.68
N GLY A 482 8.82 -14.02 12.48
CA GLY A 482 7.83 -13.77 13.54
C GLY A 482 7.46 -12.32 13.81
N GLU A 483 8.02 -11.36 13.06
CA GLU A 483 7.56 -9.97 12.99
C GLU A 483 6.07 -9.90 12.64
N HIS A 484 5.45 -8.74 12.82
CA HIS A 484 4.11 -8.45 12.32
C HIS A 484 4.20 -7.20 11.44
N ARG A 485 3.16 -6.96 10.65
CA ARG A 485 3.09 -5.76 9.81
C ARG A 485 2.61 -4.55 10.62
N PRO A 486 3.42 -3.48 10.78
CA PRO A 486 3.01 -2.31 11.56
C PRO A 486 1.98 -1.47 10.81
N TYR A 487 1.08 -0.80 11.53
CA TYR A 487 -0.02 -0.03 10.98
C TYR A 487 -0.10 1.36 11.61
N ASP A 488 -0.16 2.40 10.79
CA ASP A 488 -0.32 3.79 11.22
C ASP A 488 -1.81 4.11 11.38
N ARG A 489 -2.27 4.11 12.64
CA ARG A 489 -3.67 4.42 12.99
C ARG A 489 -4.11 5.83 12.58
N LYS A 490 -3.20 6.80 12.50
CA LYS A 490 -3.52 8.19 12.13
C LYS A 490 -3.72 8.38 10.64
N LYS A 491 -3.08 7.55 9.82
CA LYS A 491 -3.19 7.59 8.36
C LYS A 491 -4.12 6.51 7.78
N GLY A 492 -4.42 5.47 8.55
CA GLY A 492 -5.22 4.34 8.11
C GLY A 492 -4.51 3.50 7.03
N VAL A 493 -3.21 3.25 7.20
CA VAL A 493 -2.33 2.55 6.24
C VAL A 493 -1.25 1.71 6.94
N PHE A 494 -0.59 0.81 6.22
CA PHE A 494 0.57 0.07 6.73
C PHE A 494 1.87 0.91 6.71
N ASP A 495 2.78 0.63 7.65
CA ASP A 495 4.02 1.36 7.89
C ASP A 495 5.27 0.44 7.94
N ARG A 496 6.44 1.04 8.17
CA ARG A 496 7.77 0.42 8.19
C ARG A 496 7.88 -0.79 9.14
N VAL A 497 8.07 -1.97 8.56
CA VAL A 497 8.53 -3.18 9.25
C VAL A 497 9.85 -2.93 9.98
N ARG A 498 9.95 -3.37 11.22
CA ARG A 498 11.17 -3.32 12.04
C ARG A 498 11.56 -4.76 12.41
N PRO A 499 12.66 -5.32 11.86
CA PRO A 499 13.16 -6.62 12.26
C PRO A 499 13.42 -6.69 13.77
N PHE A 500 13.14 -7.84 14.41
CA PHE A 500 13.50 -8.04 15.81
C PHE A 500 15.02 -8.00 16.03
N THR A 501 15.77 -8.45 15.03
CA THR A 501 17.22 -8.37 14.97
C THR A 501 17.64 -8.01 13.56
N ASN A 502 18.30 -6.86 13.38
CA ASN A 502 18.86 -6.46 12.10
C ASN A 502 19.86 -7.50 11.57
N PHE A 503 20.00 -7.57 10.25
CA PHE A 503 21.06 -8.33 9.61
C PHE A 503 22.44 -7.75 9.95
N PHE A 504 23.30 -8.63 10.43
CA PHE A 504 24.74 -8.40 10.54
C PHE A 504 25.42 -9.77 10.51
N ARG A 505 26.68 -9.81 10.08
CA ARG A 505 27.51 -11.02 10.17
C ARG A 505 28.93 -10.62 10.48
N VAL A 506 29.37 -10.85 11.72
CA VAL A 506 30.66 -10.39 12.24
C VAL A 506 31.43 -11.52 12.90
N ARG A 507 32.76 -11.44 12.86
CA ARG A 507 33.64 -12.32 13.65
C ARG A 507 33.83 -11.69 15.03
N ALA A 508 33.36 -12.39 16.06
CA ALA A 508 33.60 -12.08 17.45
C ALA A 508 34.69 -13.00 18.03
N SER A 509 35.05 -12.79 19.30
CA SER A 509 36.03 -13.62 20.03
C SER A 509 35.55 -15.05 20.27
N ASP A 510 34.24 -15.28 20.26
CA ASP A 510 33.57 -16.56 20.51
C ASP A 510 33.07 -17.28 19.23
N GLY A 511 33.15 -16.64 18.06
CA GLY A 511 32.73 -17.25 16.79
C GLY A 511 32.25 -16.24 15.75
N VAL A 512 31.31 -16.67 14.90
CA VAL A 512 30.61 -15.79 13.95
C VAL A 512 29.23 -15.48 14.50
N GLN A 513 28.99 -14.23 14.90
CA GLN A 513 27.68 -13.77 15.34
C GLN A 513 26.89 -13.28 14.12
N THR A 514 25.62 -13.66 14.04
CA THR A 514 24.75 -13.37 12.89
C THR A 514 23.35 -12.95 13.35
N GLY A 515 22.93 -11.75 12.95
CA GLY A 515 21.53 -11.37 12.89
C GLY A 515 20.99 -11.68 11.49
N TRP A 516 19.75 -12.16 11.38
CA TRP A 516 19.19 -12.62 10.09
C TRP A 516 18.40 -11.55 9.33
N GLY A 517 18.09 -10.40 9.95
CA GLY A 517 17.03 -9.52 9.47
C GLY A 517 15.65 -10.18 9.63
N ALA A 518 14.62 -9.57 9.02
CA ALA A 518 13.30 -10.20 8.92
C ALA A 518 13.10 -10.80 7.52
N TRP A 519 12.41 -11.94 7.45
CA TRP A 519 12.08 -12.63 6.20
C TRP A 519 10.57 -12.78 6.08
N GLU A 520 10.01 -12.30 4.97
CA GLU A 520 8.58 -12.37 4.64
C GLU A 520 8.40 -13.11 3.32
N VAL A 521 7.52 -14.11 3.29
CA VAL A 521 7.01 -14.71 2.05
C VAL A 521 5.62 -14.18 1.77
N ALA A 522 5.27 -13.99 0.50
CA ALA A 522 3.99 -13.44 0.09
C ALA A 522 3.47 -14.06 -1.21
N TYR A 523 2.14 -14.05 -1.38
CA TYR A 523 1.46 -14.39 -2.62
C TYR A 523 0.30 -13.41 -2.86
N ARG A 524 0.25 -12.81 -4.05
CA ARG A 524 -0.86 -11.98 -4.55
C ARG A 524 -1.50 -12.67 -5.75
N TYR A 525 -2.84 -12.62 -5.79
CA TYR A 525 -3.61 -12.71 -7.02
C TYR A 525 -4.30 -11.38 -7.24
N SER A 526 -4.32 -10.92 -8.47
CA SER A 526 -4.88 -9.63 -8.87
C SER A 526 -5.47 -9.74 -10.27
N CYS A 527 -6.54 -9.00 -10.51
CA CYS A 527 -7.22 -8.99 -11.80
C CYS A 527 -7.79 -7.61 -12.13
N ILE A 528 -7.95 -7.35 -13.42
CA ILE A 528 -8.55 -6.14 -13.96
C ILE A 528 -9.33 -6.48 -15.24
N ASP A 529 -10.55 -5.96 -15.33
CA ASP A 529 -11.42 -6.07 -16.49
C ASP A 529 -11.72 -4.68 -17.05
N LEU A 530 -11.25 -4.45 -18.28
CA LEU A 530 -11.43 -3.21 -19.04
C LEU A 530 -12.37 -3.41 -20.24
N VAL A 531 -13.25 -4.41 -20.23
CA VAL A 531 -14.10 -4.77 -21.37
C VAL A 531 -15.58 -4.50 -21.08
N ASP A 532 -16.17 -3.60 -21.86
CA ASP A 532 -17.62 -3.42 -21.96
C ASP A 532 -17.99 -3.16 -23.43
N LEU A 533 -18.16 -4.25 -24.17
CA LEU A 533 -18.47 -4.20 -25.61
C LEU A 533 -19.82 -3.53 -25.89
N GLY A 534 -20.77 -3.59 -24.95
CA GLY A 534 -22.07 -2.91 -25.05
C GLY A 534 -21.93 -1.38 -24.99
N ALA A 535 -21.00 -0.90 -24.16
CA ALA A 535 -20.61 0.51 -24.10
C ALA A 535 -19.47 0.88 -25.07
N GLY A 536 -19.07 -0.01 -25.98
CA GLY A 536 -18.02 0.22 -26.98
C GLY A 536 -16.64 0.44 -26.39
N VAL A 537 -16.31 -0.25 -25.29
CA VAL A 537 -14.99 -0.26 -24.65
C VAL A 537 -14.41 -1.68 -24.72
N ASN A 538 -13.19 -1.81 -25.22
CA ASN A 538 -12.45 -3.06 -25.19
C ASN A 538 -11.00 -2.74 -24.79
N GLY A 539 -10.65 -2.90 -23.51
CA GLY A 539 -9.29 -2.67 -23.02
C GLY A 539 -8.50 -3.93 -22.72
N GLY A 540 -9.11 -5.11 -22.91
CA GLY A 540 -8.56 -6.39 -22.45
C GLY A 540 -8.86 -6.68 -20.97
N ILE A 541 -8.55 -7.90 -20.57
CA ILE A 541 -8.64 -8.41 -19.20
C ILE A 541 -7.22 -8.88 -18.83
N ALA A 542 -6.80 -8.69 -17.58
CA ALA A 542 -5.55 -9.27 -17.07
C ALA A 542 -5.71 -9.93 -15.71
N ASP A 543 -4.94 -11.00 -15.50
CA ASP A 543 -4.84 -11.82 -14.30
C ASP A 543 -3.36 -12.05 -13.97
N ASP A 544 -2.90 -11.55 -12.83
CA ASP A 544 -1.52 -11.68 -12.37
C ASP A 544 -1.43 -12.53 -11.09
N HIS A 545 -0.51 -13.49 -11.09
CA HIS A 545 -0.12 -14.27 -9.91
C HIS A 545 1.31 -13.91 -9.51
N THR A 546 1.49 -13.27 -8.35
CA THR A 546 2.80 -12.79 -7.88
C THR A 546 3.23 -13.51 -6.60
N LEU A 547 4.32 -14.28 -6.69
CA LEU A 547 5.04 -14.82 -5.53
C LEU A 547 6.14 -13.83 -5.12
N GLY A 548 6.20 -13.50 -3.83
CA GLY A 548 7.15 -12.54 -3.27
C GLY A 548 7.99 -13.13 -2.13
N LEU A 549 9.26 -12.75 -2.07
CA LEU A 549 10.17 -12.97 -0.95
C LEU A 549 10.86 -11.66 -0.60
N ASN A 550 10.67 -11.17 0.62
CA ASN A 550 11.30 -9.95 1.12
C ASN A 550 12.30 -10.28 2.23
N TRP A 551 13.48 -9.68 2.13
CA TRP A 551 14.50 -9.70 3.17
C TRP A 551 14.75 -8.29 3.69
N TYR A 552 14.25 -8.02 4.89
CA TYR A 552 14.43 -6.76 5.60
C TYR A 552 15.75 -6.83 6.38
N LEU A 553 16.83 -6.34 5.77
CA LEU A 553 18.16 -6.31 6.38
C LEU A 553 18.17 -5.43 7.63
N ASN A 554 17.47 -4.31 7.61
CA ASN A 554 17.21 -3.43 8.76
C ASN A 554 15.94 -2.61 8.42
N PRO A 555 15.44 -1.71 9.30
CA PRO A 555 14.21 -0.96 9.01
C PRO A 555 14.27 -0.09 7.74
N TYR A 556 15.47 0.23 7.24
CA TYR A 556 15.75 1.16 6.14
C TYR A 556 16.35 0.50 4.89
N THR A 557 16.67 -0.79 4.92
CA THR A 557 17.28 -1.51 3.79
C THR A 557 16.59 -2.85 3.58
N ARG A 558 16.16 -3.11 2.35
CA ARG A 558 15.37 -4.29 1.96
C ARG A 558 15.83 -4.82 0.60
N LEU A 559 15.93 -6.14 0.48
CA LEU A 559 15.93 -6.83 -0.80
C LEU A 559 14.55 -7.45 -1.02
N MET A 560 14.02 -7.35 -2.24
CA MET A 560 12.75 -7.95 -2.64
C MET A 560 12.99 -8.81 -3.87
N PHE A 561 12.31 -9.95 -3.95
CA PHE A 561 12.32 -10.86 -5.09
C PHE A 561 10.88 -11.20 -5.43
N ASN A 562 10.42 -10.86 -6.63
CA ASN A 562 9.09 -11.21 -7.11
C ASN A 562 9.20 -12.12 -8.35
N TYR A 563 8.35 -13.15 -8.39
CA TYR A 563 8.05 -13.90 -9.61
C TYR A 563 6.57 -13.68 -9.96
N VAL A 564 6.32 -13.02 -11.09
CA VAL A 564 4.99 -12.70 -11.61
C VAL A 564 4.68 -13.65 -12.76
N LEU A 565 3.47 -14.19 -12.77
CA LEU A 565 2.86 -14.86 -13.93
C LEU A 565 1.63 -14.05 -14.33
N ALA A 566 1.78 -13.27 -15.39
CA ALA A 566 0.73 -12.44 -15.98
C ALA A 566 0.06 -13.15 -17.14
N LYS A 567 -1.26 -13.03 -17.22
CA LYS A 567 -2.06 -13.41 -18.38
C LYS A 567 -2.93 -12.24 -18.80
N SER A 568 -3.04 -12.00 -20.10
CA SER A 568 -3.86 -10.89 -20.61
C SER A 568 -4.46 -11.15 -21.99
N THR A 569 -5.65 -10.59 -22.21
CA THR A 569 -6.24 -10.39 -23.55
C THR A 569 -5.98 -8.97 -24.03
N ASP A 570 -5.94 -8.75 -25.34
CA ASP A 570 -5.67 -7.43 -25.92
C ASP A 570 -6.95 -6.64 -26.24
N ARG A 571 -6.75 -5.38 -26.67
CA ARG A 571 -7.80 -4.45 -27.12
C ARG A 571 -8.51 -4.85 -28.41
N TYR A 572 -7.95 -5.77 -29.20
CA TYR A 572 -8.45 -6.09 -30.54
C TYR A 572 -9.23 -7.42 -30.58
N GLY A 573 -9.05 -8.30 -29.61
CA GLY A 573 -9.85 -9.53 -29.45
C GLY A 573 -9.63 -10.56 -30.56
N ILE A 574 -8.45 -10.56 -31.20
CA ILE A 574 -8.11 -11.43 -32.35
C ILE A 574 -7.29 -12.66 -31.90
N ASP A 575 -7.35 -13.02 -30.61
CA ASP A 575 -6.69 -14.19 -29.98
C ASP A 575 -5.12 -14.12 -29.98
N PRO A 576 -4.41 -14.94 -29.17
CA PRO A 576 -4.82 -15.72 -28.00
C PRO A 576 -4.59 -14.98 -26.67
N ILE A 577 -5.01 -15.60 -25.55
CA ILE A 577 -4.54 -15.21 -24.21
C ILE A 577 -3.01 -15.18 -24.21
N THR A 578 -2.44 -14.01 -23.96
CA THR A 578 -1.00 -13.81 -23.83
C THR A 578 -0.54 -14.25 -22.45
N ASP A 579 0.66 -14.83 -22.37
CA ASP A 579 1.31 -15.26 -21.14
C ASP A 579 2.72 -14.67 -21.02
N MET A 580 3.02 -14.15 -19.84
CA MET A 580 4.33 -13.56 -19.52
C MET A 580 4.72 -13.88 -18.08
N SER A 581 5.90 -14.45 -17.91
CA SER A 581 6.56 -14.60 -16.61
C SER A 581 7.60 -13.49 -16.43
N THR A 582 7.71 -12.96 -15.22
CA THR A 582 8.70 -11.95 -14.87
C THR A 582 9.37 -12.34 -13.57
N PHE A 583 10.69 -12.50 -13.58
CA PHE A 583 11.46 -12.57 -12.35
C PHE A 583 12.18 -11.23 -12.14
N GLN A 584 11.93 -10.60 -11.00
CA GLN A 584 12.41 -9.25 -10.71
C GLN A 584 12.95 -9.13 -9.28
N ILE A 585 13.98 -8.32 -9.13
CA ILE A 585 14.69 -8.05 -7.87
C ILE A 585 14.72 -6.55 -7.62
N ARG A 586 14.44 -6.11 -6.39
CA ARG A 586 14.67 -4.73 -5.94
C ARG A 586 15.69 -4.69 -4.81
N ALA A 587 16.72 -3.88 -4.98
CA ALA A 587 17.54 -3.38 -3.89
C ALA A 587 16.99 -2.00 -3.46
N GLN A 588 16.46 -1.91 -2.23
CA GLN A 588 15.86 -0.70 -1.68
C GLN A 588 16.66 -0.21 -0.47
N ILE A 589 16.97 1.09 -0.48
CA ILE A 589 17.36 1.86 0.71
C ILE A 589 16.55 3.15 0.81
N ASP A 590 16.20 3.57 2.02
CA ASP A 590 15.62 4.88 2.31
C ASP A 590 16.19 5.49 3.60
N PHE A 591 16.06 6.79 3.79
CA PHE A 591 16.59 7.55 4.94
C PHE A 591 15.69 8.71 5.32
#